data_AF-A0A0K3C3J5-F1
#
_entry.id   AF-A0A0K3C3J5-F1
#
_cell.length_a   1.000
_cell.length_b   1.000
_cell.length_c   1.000
_cell.angle_alpha   90.00
_cell.angle_beta   90.00
_cell.angle_gamma   90.00
#
_symmetry.space_group_name_H-M   'P 1'
#
loop_
_entity.id
_entity.type
_entity.pdbx_description
1 polymer ?
#
loop_
_entity_poly.entity_id
_entity_poly.type
_entity_poly.pdbx_seq_one_letter_code
_entity_poly.pdbx_strand_id
1 'polypeptide(L)'
;VHLAAPPLSGTTQLAALAPVAGGTADEQLDWYRNFVNRVWTLCRDVQEKLREDRRLSPDDRTWLSDRLEALSSRLQKSVPRHEAGDPARNAAMQVAVGRIRARLRSDVEAHPGLPRVQRTIAEFISSTLNRLNQELRRRDLDRDLLWSEVVALLYIDIDMRAWYRFCHNGPGAWLYYDDIVNHLNDMRDDLRRIQSRREALQQQHSLAKPEFVPVARRDGRAF
;
A
#
# COMPACT_ATOMS: atom_id res chain seq x y z
N VAL A 1 -1.45 1.13 10.71
CA VAL A 1 -0.66 0.08 10.06
C VAL A 1 0.39 0.81 9.26
N HIS A 2 1.64 0.81 9.73
CA HIS A 2 2.76 1.40 8.98
C HIS A 2 3.52 0.23 8.38
N LEU A 3 3.46 0.06 7.06
CA LEU A 3 4.08 -1.06 6.37
C LEU A 3 5.59 -0.87 6.19
N ALA A 4 6.12 0.32 6.46
CA ALA A 4 7.56 0.64 6.38
C ALA A 4 8.08 1.57 7.49
N ALA A 5 7.70 1.33 8.75
CA ALA A 5 8.25 2.07 9.90
C ALA A 5 9.63 1.53 10.38
N PRO A 6 10.45 2.31 11.13
CA PRO A 6 11.77 1.89 11.58
C PRO A 6 11.73 0.67 12.52
N PRO A 7 12.70 -0.26 12.42
CA PRO A 7 12.75 -1.42 13.31
C PRO A 7 12.87 -0.95 14.76
N LEU A 8 12.12 -1.59 15.66
CA LEU A 8 12.05 -1.16 17.06
C LEU A 8 13.32 -1.48 17.87
N SER A 9 14.16 -2.42 17.42
CA SER A 9 15.41 -2.76 18.12
C SER A 9 16.43 -3.45 17.18
N GLY A 10 17.65 -2.91 17.10
CA GLY A 10 18.82 -3.61 16.56
C GLY A 10 19.20 -3.29 15.10
N THR A 11 20.48 -2.95 14.90
CA THR A 11 21.10 -2.69 13.59
C THR A 11 21.06 -3.87 12.62
N THR A 12 20.76 -5.08 13.10
CA THR A 12 20.82 -6.34 12.35
C THR A 12 19.65 -6.58 11.38
N GLN A 13 18.50 -5.91 11.53
CA GLN A 13 17.36 -6.07 10.61
C GLN A 13 17.33 -5.05 9.45
N LEU A 14 18.14 -3.98 9.53
CA LEU A 14 18.22 -2.94 8.49
C LEU A 14 18.69 -3.49 7.14
N ALA A 15 19.66 -4.41 7.14
CA ALA A 15 20.17 -5.03 5.91
C ALA A 15 19.11 -5.88 5.18
N ALA A 16 18.17 -6.48 5.91
CA ALA A 16 17.11 -7.31 5.32
C ALA A 16 16.05 -6.48 4.57
N LEU A 17 15.95 -5.18 4.90
CA LEU A 17 15.03 -4.21 4.31
C LEU A 17 15.66 -3.43 3.14
N ALA A 18 16.98 -3.57 2.94
CA ALA A 18 17.70 -2.92 1.85
C ALA A 18 17.21 -3.43 0.48
N PRO A 19 17.14 -2.56 -0.53
CA PRO A 19 16.69 -2.95 -1.86
C PRO A 19 17.59 -4.01 -2.48
N VAL A 20 16.98 -4.97 -3.20
CA VAL A 20 17.72 -5.93 -4.03
C VAL A 20 18.29 -5.16 -5.22
N ALA A 21 19.53 -4.68 -5.07
CA ALA A 21 20.25 -3.96 -6.11
C ALA A 21 20.82 -4.94 -7.14
N GLY A 22 20.50 -4.71 -8.41
CA GLY A 22 21.02 -5.43 -9.55
C GLY A 22 20.66 -4.68 -10.84
N GLY A 23 21.58 -4.71 -11.80
CA GLY A 23 21.43 -4.07 -13.11
C GLY A 23 21.96 -2.64 -13.20
N THR A 24 22.11 -2.16 -14.43
CA THR A 24 22.57 -0.80 -14.79
C THR A 24 21.53 0.26 -14.44
N ALA A 25 21.92 1.54 -14.42
CA ALA A 25 20.98 2.64 -14.15
C ALA A 25 19.84 2.72 -15.18
N ASP A 26 20.11 2.38 -16.44
CA ASP A 26 19.11 2.35 -17.50
C ASP A 26 18.15 1.17 -17.35
N GLU A 27 18.65 -0.02 -17.00
CA GLU A 27 17.80 -1.19 -16.69
C GLU A 27 16.89 -0.91 -15.48
N GLN A 28 17.40 -0.21 -14.47
CA GLN A 28 16.63 0.20 -13.30
C GLN A 28 15.54 1.22 -13.67
N LEU A 29 15.84 2.18 -14.55
CA LEU A 29 14.85 3.13 -15.04
C LEU A 29 13.76 2.45 -15.87
N ASP A 30 14.13 1.58 -16.79
CA ASP A 30 13.17 0.89 -17.65
C ASP A 30 12.26 -0.01 -16.82
N TRP A 31 12.83 -0.75 -15.86
CA TRP A 31 12.06 -1.51 -14.90
C TRP A 31 11.08 -0.62 -14.11
N TYR A 32 11.55 0.53 -13.61
CA TYR A 32 10.71 1.44 -12.82
C TYR A 32 9.58 2.06 -13.66
N ARG A 33 9.87 2.47 -14.90
CA ARG A 33 8.87 2.97 -15.85
C ARG A 33 7.81 1.91 -16.14
N ASN A 34 8.23 0.67 -16.38
CA ASN A 34 7.31 -0.44 -16.61
C ASN A 34 6.43 -0.71 -15.39
N PHE A 35 7.00 -0.67 -14.18
CA PHE A 35 6.25 -0.76 -12.94
C PHE A 35 5.21 0.35 -12.80
N VAL A 36 5.61 1.61 -12.97
CA VAL A 36 4.71 2.78 -12.84
C VAL A 36 3.59 2.72 -13.88
N ASN A 37 3.90 2.37 -15.13
CA ASN A 37 2.90 2.21 -16.19
C ASN A 37 1.91 1.09 -15.85
N ARG A 38 2.38 -0.05 -15.32
CA ARG A 38 1.52 -1.15 -14.89
C ARG A 38 0.59 -0.72 -13.76
N VAL A 39 1.10 -0.01 -12.76
CA VAL A 39 0.28 0.50 -11.65
C VAL A 39 -0.78 1.48 -12.16
N TRP A 40 -0.41 2.38 -13.07
CA TRP A 40 -1.35 3.31 -13.69
C TRP A 40 -2.48 2.57 -14.43
N THR A 41 -2.15 1.57 -15.26
CA THR A 41 -3.16 0.76 -15.96
C THR A 41 -4.08 0.04 -14.97
N LEU A 42 -3.51 -0.58 -13.93
CA LEU A 42 -4.31 -1.29 -12.93
C LEU A 42 -5.23 -0.35 -12.13
N CYS A 43 -4.75 0.83 -11.73
CA CYS A 43 -5.59 1.82 -11.06
C CYS A 43 -6.77 2.24 -11.95
N ARG A 44 -6.53 2.49 -13.24
CA ARG A 44 -7.59 2.85 -14.18
C ARG A 44 -8.63 1.74 -14.35
N ASP A 45 -8.18 0.51 -14.56
CA ASP A 45 -9.05 -0.66 -14.67
C ASP A 45 -9.91 -0.85 -13.40
N VAL A 46 -9.30 -0.70 -12.22
CA VAL A 46 -10.00 -0.79 -10.93
C VAL A 46 -11.03 0.34 -10.80
N GLN A 47 -10.69 1.58 -11.14
CA GLN A 47 -11.60 2.72 -11.09
C GLN A 47 -12.82 2.52 -11.99
N GLU A 48 -12.62 2.03 -13.22
CA GLU A 48 -13.72 1.71 -14.14
C GLU A 48 -14.67 0.68 -13.51
N LYS A 49 -14.13 -0.39 -12.90
CA LYS A 49 -14.95 -1.41 -12.24
C LYS A 49 -15.60 -0.94 -10.95
N LEU A 50 -14.95 -0.08 -10.18
CA LEU A 50 -15.53 0.51 -8.98
C LEU A 50 -16.80 1.30 -9.30
N ARG A 51 -16.83 2.05 -10.40
CA ARG A 51 -18.03 2.83 -10.82
C ARG A 51 -19.29 1.96 -10.94
N GLU A 52 -19.12 0.72 -11.37
CA GLU A 52 -20.22 -0.22 -11.59
C GLU A 52 -20.58 -1.06 -10.34
N ASP A 53 -19.71 -1.06 -9.32
CA ASP A 53 -19.88 -1.93 -8.16
C ASP A 53 -20.96 -1.40 -7.20
N ARG A 54 -22.04 -2.16 -6.98
CA ARG A 54 -23.13 -1.74 -6.08
C ARG A 54 -22.94 -2.18 -4.63
N ARG A 55 -21.87 -2.91 -4.32
CA ARG A 55 -21.60 -3.45 -2.97
C ARG A 55 -20.86 -2.46 -2.09
N LEU A 56 -20.30 -1.41 -2.69
CA LEU A 56 -19.77 -0.24 -1.99
C LEU A 56 -20.77 0.91 -2.10
N SER A 57 -20.82 1.77 -1.08
CA SER A 57 -21.60 2.99 -1.15
C SER A 57 -21.04 3.89 -2.27
N PRO A 58 -21.86 4.77 -2.88
CA PRO A 58 -21.37 5.79 -3.82
C PRO A 58 -20.17 6.57 -3.26
N ASP A 59 -20.24 6.97 -1.99
CA ASP A 59 -19.18 7.73 -1.32
C ASP A 59 -17.86 6.95 -1.20
N ASP A 60 -17.93 5.67 -0.82
CA ASP A 60 -16.73 4.83 -0.68
C ASP A 60 -16.09 4.56 -2.04
N ARG A 61 -16.91 4.43 -3.10
CA ARG A 61 -16.42 4.27 -4.48
C ARG A 61 -15.70 5.49 -4.99
N THR A 62 -16.30 6.67 -4.82
CA THR A 62 -15.69 7.95 -5.22
C THR A 62 -14.38 8.15 -4.47
N TRP A 63 -14.41 8.00 -3.15
CA TRP A 63 -13.22 8.14 -2.32
C TRP A 63 -12.09 7.18 -2.71
N LEU A 64 -12.39 5.90 -2.90
CA LEU A 64 -11.37 4.93 -3.30
C LEU A 64 -10.82 5.24 -4.69
N SER A 65 -11.67 5.69 -5.61
CA SER A 65 -11.27 6.09 -6.97
C SER A 65 -10.30 7.28 -6.93
N ASP A 66 -10.63 8.33 -6.17
CA ASP A 66 -9.78 9.52 -6.00
C ASP A 66 -8.42 9.15 -5.41
N ARG A 67 -8.41 8.21 -4.45
CA ARG A 67 -7.18 7.79 -3.78
C ARG A 67 -6.29 6.91 -4.66
N LEU A 68 -6.87 6.07 -5.52
CA LEU A 68 -6.13 5.32 -6.54
C LEU A 68 -5.56 6.23 -7.64
N GLU A 69 -6.30 7.30 -7.99
CA GLU A 69 -5.80 8.33 -8.91
C GLU A 69 -4.60 9.06 -8.30
N ALA A 70 -4.73 9.49 -7.05
CA ALA A 70 -3.66 10.16 -6.34
C ALA A 70 -2.40 9.28 -6.22
N LEU A 71 -2.56 7.99 -5.90
CA LEU A 71 -1.45 7.02 -5.87
C LEU A 71 -0.74 6.93 -7.23
N SER A 72 -1.49 6.70 -8.32
CA SER A 72 -0.89 6.54 -9.65
C SER A 72 -0.22 7.84 -10.13
N SER A 73 -0.84 9.01 -9.87
CA SER A 73 -0.26 10.32 -10.16
C SER A 73 1.06 10.56 -9.41
N ARG A 74 1.12 10.20 -8.12
CA ARG A 74 2.34 10.34 -7.32
C ARG A 74 3.47 9.46 -7.86
N LEU A 75 3.17 8.21 -8.22
CA LEU A 75 4.14 7.28 -8.81
C LEU A 75 4.62 7.72 -10.19
N GLN A 76 3.75 8.32 -11.01
CA GLN A 76 4.16 8.91 -12.30
C GLN A 76 5.09 10.11 -12.10
N LYS A 77 4.77 10.99 -11.13
CA LYS A 77 5.60 12.16 -10.81
C LYS A 77 6.95 11.78 -10.22
N SER A 78 7.10 10.59 -9.62
CA SER A 78 8.38 10.12 -9.08
C SER A 78 9.31 9.51 -10.13
N VAL A 79 8.89 9.34 -11.38
CA VAL A 79 9.78 8.95 -12.48
C VAL A 79 10.74 10.11 -12.79
N PRO A 80 12.07 9.94 -12.68
CA PRO A 80 13.03 10.99 -12.99
C PRO A 80 12.92 11.47 -14.44
N ARG A 81 12.97 12.81 -14.61
CA ARG A 81 12.82 13.51 -15.91
C ARG A 81 14.13 13.96 -16.55
N HIS A 82 15.25 13.72 -15.87
CA HIS A 82 16.59 14.12 -16.31
C HIS A 82 17.01 13.38 -17.58
N GLU A 83 17.85 14.02 -18.39
CA GLU A 83 18.39 13.45 -19.63
C GLU A 83 19.38 12.32 -19.36
N ALA A 84 19.61 11.49 -20.38
CA ALA A 84 20.63 10.44 -20.32
C ALA A 84 22.02 11.08 -20.07
N GLY A 85 22.80 10.50 -19.16
CA GLY A 85 24.13 11.00 -18.79
C GLY A 85 24.16 12.02 -17.65
N ASP A 86 23.01 12.56 -17.20
CA ASP A 86 22.95 13.45 -16.04
C ASP A 86 23.20 12.66 -14.72
N PRO A 87 24.24 13.00 -13.92
CA PRO A 87 24.46 12.37 -12.62
C PRO A 87 23.27 12.47 -11.66
N ALA A 88 22.47 13.55 -11.73
CA ALA A 88 21.26 13.72 -10.94
C ALA A 88 20.16 12.72 -11.32
N ARG A 89 20.13 12.26 -12.58
CA ARG A 89 19.25 11.17 -13.04
C ARG A 89 19.54 9.89 -12.27
N ASN A 90 20.81 9.51 -12.17
CA ASN A 90 21.23 8.26 -11.55
C ASN A 90 20.93 8.27 -10.05
N ALA A 91 21.24 9.38 -9.37
CA ALA A 91 20.90 9.54 -7.96
C ALA A 91 19.38 9.49 -7.73
N ALA A 92 18.59 10.23 -8.52
CA ALA A 92 17.13 10.21 -8.43
C ALA A 92 16.54 8.82 -8.74
N MET A 93 17.15 8.08 -9.67
CA MET A 93 16.74 6.72 -10.01
C MET A 93 17.01 5.74 -8.88
N GLN A 94 18.22 5.77 -8.32
CA GLN A 94 18.59 4.93 -7.17
C GLN A 94 17.65 5.19 -5.99
N VAL A 95 17.26 6.44 -5.75
CA VAL A 95 16.26 6.80 -4.73
C VAL A 95 14.91 6.16 -5.04
N ALA A 96 14.39 6.34 -6.27
CA ALA A 96 13.07 5.87 -6.66
C ALA A 96 12.96 4.34 -6.65
N VAL A 97 13.94 3.65 -7.22
CA VAL A 97 14.02 2.19 -7.25
C VAL A 97 14.30 1.63 -5.87
N GLY A 98 15.20 2.25 -5.11
CA GLY A 98 15.51 1.84 -3.75
C GLY A 98 14.29 1.86 -2.83
N ARG A 99 13.42 2.86 -2.98
CA ARG A 99 12.14 2.94 -2.25
C ARG A 99 11.21 1.77 -2.58
N ILE A 100 10.97 1.52 -3.86
CA ILE A 100 9.96 0.54 -4.30
C ILE A 100 10.47 -0.90 -4.15
N ARG A 101 11.80 -1.13 -4.24
CA ARG A 101 12.42 -2.45 -4.05
C ARG A 101 12.72 -2.77 -2.58
N ALA A 102 12.49 -1.84 -1.65
CA ALA A 102 12.57 -2.14 -0.22
C ALA A 102 11.52 -3.19 0.16
N ARG A 103 11.84 -4.02 1.15
CA ARG A 103 10.92 -5.02 1.68
C ARG A 103 9.89 -4.40 2.61
N LEU A 104 8.69 -4.98 2.62
CA LEU A 104 7.67 -4.64 3.61
C LEU A 104 8.18 -5.00 5.01
N ARG A 105 8.12 -4.03 5.92
CA ARG A 105 8.44 -4.25 7.34
C ARG A 105 7.57 -5.34 7.94
N SER A 106 6.27 -5.29 7.66
CA SER A 106 5.31 -6.29 8.17
C SER A 106 5.73 -7.71 7.82
N ASP A 107 6.21 -7.93 6.60
CA ASP A 107 6.61 -9.27 6.15
C ASP A 107 7.96 -9.67 6.76
N VAL A 108 8.90 -8.72 6.93
CA VAL A 108 10.19 -8.95 7.61
C VAL A 108 10.00 -9.29 9.08
N GLU A 109 9.11 -8.58 9.77
CA GLU A 109 8.81 -8.80 11.18
C GLU A 109 8.05 -10.11 11.41
N ALA A 110 7.11 -10.44 10.53
CA ALA A 110 6.37 -11.69 10.62
C ALA A 110 7.23 -12.92 10.27
N HIS A 111 8.20 -12.77 9.37
CA HIS A 111 9.02 -13.87 8.86
C HIS A 111 10.52 -13.53 8.89
N PRO A 112 11.11 -13.34 10.08
CA PRO A 112 12.53 -13.00 10.21
C PRO A 112 13.39 -14.11 9.59
N GLY A 113 14.35 -13.74 8.73
CA GLY A 113 15.27 -14.68 8.10
C GLY A 113 14.72 -15.47 6.90
N LEU A 114 13.47 -15.23 6.47
CA LEU A 114 12.88 -15.88 5.29
C LEU A 114 12.70 -14.89 4.12
N PRO A 115 13.78 -14.51 3.41
CA PRO A 115 13.75 -13.46 2.39
C PRO A 115 12.78 -13.73 1.23
N ARG A 116 12.46 -15.00 0.95
CA ARG A 116 11.60 -15.42 -0.16
C ARG A 116 10.11 -15.10 0.05
N VAL A 117 9.67 -14.98 1.30
CA VAL A 117 8.26 -14.66 1.62
C VAL A 117 8.07 -13.19 1.96
N GLN A 118 9.17 -12.43 2.01
CA GLN A 118 9.16 -11.01 2.33
C GLN A 118 9.00 -10.19 1.06
N ARG A 119 7.77 -9.73 0.79
CA ARG A 119 7.47 -8.96 -0.41
C ARG A 119 8.17 -7.61 -0.38
N THR A 120 8.56 -7.14 -1.55
CA THR A 120 8.91 -5.75 -1.81
C THR A 120 7.66 -4.87 -1.87
N ILE A 121 7.84 -3.56 -1.72
CA ILE A 121 6.76 -2.59 -1.90
C ILE A 121 6.19 -2.67 -3.32
N ALA A 122 7.03 -2.87 -4.34
CA ALA A 122 6.61 -3.09 -5.72
C ALA A 122 5.66 -4.28 -5.87
N GLU A 123 6.03 -5.41 -5.25
CA GLU A 123 5.26 -6.64 -5.29
C GLU A 123 3.94 -6.47 -4.54
N PHE A 124 3.94 -5.83 -3.38
CA PHE A 124 2.73 -5.54 -2.63
C PHE A 124 1.75 -4.66 -3.41
N ILE A 125 2.21 -3.53 -3.96
CA ILE A 125 1.37 -2.64 -4.77
C ILE A 125 0.76 -3.42 -5.94
N SER A 126 1.59 -4.15 -6.66
CA SER A 126 1.15 -4.93 -7.82
C SER A 126 0.17 -6.04 -7.43
N SER A 127 0.45 -6.82 -6.37
CA SER A 127 -0.39 -7.93 -5.95
C SER A 127 -1.74 -7.45 -5.46
N THR A 128 -1.76 -6.39 -4.66
CA THR A 128 -2.99 -5.85 -4.06
C THR A 128 -3.89 -5.22 -5.12
N LEU A 129 -3.34 -4.46 -6.07
CA LEU A 129 -4.12 -3.91 -7.18
C LEU A 129 -4.63 -5.01 -8.14
N ASN A 130 -3.82 -6.02 -8.44
CA ASN A 130 -4.28 -7.15 -9.27
C ASN A 130 -5.40 -7.93 -8.57
N ARG A 131 -5.24 -8.21 -7.27
CA ARG A 131 -6.26 -8.92 -6.48
C ARG A 131 -7.56 -8.12 -6.43
N LEU A 132 -7.49 -6.82 -6.13
CA LEU A 132 -8.65 -5.93 -6.14
C LEU A 132 -9.36 -5.93 -7.51
N ASN A 133 -8.61 -5.81 -8.62
CA ASN A 133 -9.18 -5.87 -9.96
C ASN A 133 -9.89 -7.22 -10.22
N GLN A 134 -9.29 -8.34 -9.81
CA GLN A 134 -9.90 -9.66 -9.97
C GLN A 134 -11.18 -9.81 -9.13
N GLU A 135 -11.17 -9.38 -7.88
CA GLU A 135 -12.32 -9.43 -6.98
C GLU A 135 -13.49 -8.54 -7.46
N LEU A 136 -13.19 -7.35 -7.97
CA LEU A 136 -14.17 -6.49 -8.62
C LEU A 136 -14.75 -7.14 -9.88
N ARG A 137 -13.92 -7.73 -10.74
CA ARG A 137 -14.37 -8.44 -11.96
C ARG A 137 -15.24 -9.65 -11.64
N ARG A 138 -14.88 -10.44 -10.62
CA ARG A 138 -15.64 -11.61 -10.17
C ARG A 138 -16.92 -11.25 -9.43
N ARG A 139 -17.11 -9.98 -9.08
CA ARG A 139 -18.18 -9.55 -8.17
C ARG A 139 -18.14 -10.31 -6.86
N ASP A 140 -16.93 -10.48 -6.33
CA ASP A 140 -16.65 -11.07 -5.00
C ASP A 140 -15.56 -10.26 -4.30
N LEU A 141 -15.95 -9.11 -3.73
CA LEU A 141 -15.06 -8.11 -3.16
C LEU A 141 -14.97 -8.39 -1.68
N ASP A 142 -13.79 -8.82 -1.27
CA ASP A 142 -13.47 -9.02 0.13
C ASP A 142 -13.34 -7.65 0.81
N ARG A 143 -14.28 -7.35 1.71
CA ARG A 143 -14.24 -6.11 2.47
C ARG A 143 -13.03 -6.09 3.41
N ASP A 144 -12.59 -7.24 3.92
CA ASP A 144 -11.39 -7.28 4.74
C ASP A 144 -10.17 -6.92 3.92
N LEU A 145 -10.01 -7.46 2.70
CA LEU A 145 -8.94 -7.04 1.77
C LEU A 145 -8.98 -5.53 1.53
N LEU A 146 -10.16 -4.99 1.26
CA LEU A 146 -10.34 -3.58 0.96
C LEU A 146 -9.83 -2.71 2.12
N TRP A 147 -10.32 -2.96 3.34
CA TRP A 147 -10.04 -2.11 4.49
C TRP A 147 -8.77 -2.50 5.26
N SER A 148 -8.04 -3.55 4.83
CA SER A 148 -6.73 -3.91 5.35
C SER A 148 -5.60 -3.55 4.38
N GLU A 149 -5.57 -4.17 3.20
CA GLU A 149 -4.45 -4.10 2.25
C GLU A 149 -4.62 -2.98 1.21
N VAL A 150 -5.82 -2.79 0.65
CA VAL A 150 -6.03 -1.77 -0.40
C VAL A 150 -5.88 -0.37 0.17
N VAL A 151 -6.49 -0.11 1.33
CA VAL A 151 -6.29 1.17 2.02
C VAL A 151 -4.84 1.39 2.43
N ALA A 152 -4.03 0.33 2.52
CA ALA A 152 -2.60 0.44 2.78
C ALA A 152 -1.79 1.02 1.63
N LEU A 153 -2.26 0.83 0.40
CA LEU A 153 -1.68 1.47 -0.77
C LEU A 153 -1.80 2.99 -0.72
N LEU A 154 -2.78 3.53 0.01
CA LEU A 154 -3.06 4.97 0.01
C LEU A 154 -2.00 5.79 0.75
N TYR A 155 -1.29 5.16 1.69
CA TYR A 155 -0.22 5.78 2.47
C TYR A 155 1.18 5.22 2.15
N ILE A 156 1.28 4.32 1.18
CA ILE A 156 2.53 3.63 0.93
C ILE A 156 3.64 4.56 0.44
N ASP A 157 3.30 5.68 -0.22
CA ASP A 157 4.30 6.66 -0.66
C ASP A 157 4.96 7.45 0.46
N ILE A 158 4.27 7.63 1.59
CA ILE A 158 4.82 8.27 2.78
C ILE A 158 5.75 7.29 3.47
N ASP A 159 5.25 6.08 3.69
CA ASP A 159 6.00 4.97 4.27
C ASP A 159 7.31 4.75 3.47
N MET A 160 7.24 4.75 2.14
CA MET A 160 8.40 4.68 1.26
C MET A 160 9.39 5.84 1.43
N ARG A 161 8.90 7.10 1.45
CA ARG A 161 9.74 8.30 1.56
C ARG A 161 10.42 8.39 2.91
N ALA A 162 9.65 8.20 3.97
CA ALA A 162 10.10 8.25 5.33
C ALA A 162 11.14 7.14 5.55
N TRP A 163 10.84 5.90 5.15
CA TRP A 163 11.77 4.77 5.24
C TRP A 163 13.11 5.04 4.52
N TYR A 164 13.05 5.55 3.30
CA TYR A 164 14.26 5.87 2.54
C TYR A 164 15.12 6.91 3.25
N ARG A 165 14.51 7.99 3.77
CA ARG A 165 15.22 9.02 4.53
C ARG A 165 15.85 8.45 5.80
N PHE A 166 15.14 7.61 6.53
CA PHE A 166 15.66 6.94 7.72
C PHE A 166 16.92 6.11 7.42
N CYS A 167 16.91 5.33 6.33
CA CYS A 167 18.04 4.48 5.97
C CYS A 167 19.27 5.25 5.49
N HIS A 168 19.10 6.42 4.86
CA HIS A 168 20.18 7.12 4.17
C HIS A 168 20.69 8.37 4.89
N ASN A 169 19.90 8.94 5.81
CA ASN A 169 20.26 10.18 6.51
C ASN A 169 20.59 9.93 8.00
N GLY A 170 21.32 8.87 8.35
CA GLY A 170 21.77 8.42 9.69
C GLY A 170 21.40 9.25 10.95
N PRO A 171 21.77 10.56 11.07
CA PRO A 171 21.41 11.39 12.22
C PRO A 171 20.03 12.10 12.17
N GLY A 172 19.30 12.04 11.05
CA GLY A 172 18.05 12.75 10.77
C GLY A 172 16.76 11.97 11.06
N ALA A 173 16.76 11.07 12.05
CA ALA A 173 15.57 10.29 12.42
C ALA A 173 14.34 11.18 12.72
N TRP A 174 14.54 12.43 13.14
CA TRP A 174 13.45 13.41 13.33
C TRP A 174 12.73 13.79 12.02
N LEU A 175 13.42 13.81 10.87
CA LEU A 175 12.80 14.09 9.56
C LEU A 175 11.82 12.99 9.13
N TYR A 176 12.06 11.75 9.56
CA TYR A 176 11.12 10.64 9.39
C TYR A 176 9.81 10.93 10.15
N TYR A 177 9.91 11.39 11.39
CA TYR A 177 8.75 11.72 12.21
C TYR A 177 8.03 12.98 11.70
N ASP A 178 8.76 14.01 11.24
CA ASP A 178 8.16 15.23 10.67
C ASP A 178 7.35 14.95 9.40
N ASP A 179 7.89 14.15 8.47
CA ASP A 179 7.16 13.75 7.25
C ASP A 179 5.88 12.98 7.60
N ILE A 180 5.95 12.10 8.61
CA ILE A 180 4.81 11.31 9.04
C ILE A 180 3.78 12.17 9.75
N VAL A 181 4.18 13.03 10.69
CA VAL A 181 3.25 13.86 11.47
C VAL A 181 2.48 14.81 10.57
N ASN A 182 3.17 15.52 9.67
CA ASN A 182 2.51 16.43 8.74
C ASN A 182 1.55 15.69 7.81
N HIS A 183 1.94 14.51 7.34
CA HIS A 183 1.09 13.76 6.43
C HIS A 183 -0.08 13.03 7.13
N LEU A 184 0.08 12.56 8.36
CA LEU A 184 -1.02 12.03 9.16
C LEU A 184 -2.08 13.10 9.43
N ASN A 185 -1.67 14.37 9.53
CA ASN A 185 -2.61 15.48 9.62
C ASN A 185 -3.40 15.66 8.32
N ASP A 186 -2.74 15.59 7.16
CA ASP A 186 -3.39 15.67 5.85
C ASP A 186 -4.35 14.48 5.59
N MET A 187 -4.01 13.30 6.14
CA MET A 187 -4.81 12.07 5.99
C MET A 187 -5.84 11.86 7.10
N ARG A 188 -6.05 12.82 7.99
CA ARG A 188 -6.88 12.62 9.19
C ARG A 188 -8.28 12.12 8.87
N ASP A 189 -8.92 12.66 7.83
CA ASP A 189 -10.27 12.26 7.43
C ASP A 189 -10.29 10.88 6.77
N ASP A 190 -9.25 10.53 6.01
CA ASP A 190 -9.09 9.17 5.47
C ASP A 190 -8.94 8.15 6.57
N LEU A 191 -8.11 8.45 7.58
CA LEU A 191 -7.86 7.56 8.72
C LEU A 191 -9.14 7.36 9.54
N ARG A 192 -9.93 8.41 9.79
CA ARG A 192 -11.23 8.30 10.44
C ARG A 192 -12.19 7.42 9.64
N ARG A 193 -12.27 7.61 8.32
CA ARG A 193 -13.11 6.77 7.45
C ARG A 193 -12.68 5.31 7.49
N ILE A 194 -11.39 5.03 7.35
CA ILE A 194 -10.84 3.67 7.41
C ILE A 194 -11.17 3.01 8.75
N GLN A 195 -10.95 3.72 9.86
CA GLN A 195 -11.23 3.21 11.20
C GLN A 195 -12.72 2.89 11.38
N SER A 196 -13.59 3.81 10.99
CA SER A 196 -15.05 3.60 11.06
C SER A 196 -15.49 2.37 10.25
N ARG A 197 -14.90 2.13 9.07
CA ARG A 197 -15.22 0.95 8.25
C ARG A 197 -14.72 -0.35 8.86
N ARG A 198 -13.53 -0.34 9.48
CA ARG A 198 -13.00 -1.50 10.21
C ARG A 198 -13.86 -1.85 11.42
N GLU A 199 -14.27 -0.85 12.20
CA GLU A 199 -15.16 -1.06 13.34
C GLU A 199 -16.51 -1.63 12.92
N ALA A 200 -17.10 -1.10 11.83
CA ALA A 200 -18.33 -1.65 11.28
C ALA A 200 -18.19 -3.12 10.85
N LEU A 201 -17.06 -3.50 10.25
CA LEU A 201 -16.78 -4.89 9.87
C LEU A 201 -16.57 -5.79 11.09
N GLN A 202 -15.81 -5.33 12.08
CA GLN A 202 -15.63 -6.06 13.33
C GLN A 202 -16.95 -6.28 14.06
N GLN A 203 -17.84 -5.28 14.06
CA GLN A 203 -19.20 -5.41 14.61
C GLN A 203 -20.03 -6.41 13.80
N GLN A 204 -19.99 -6.35 12.46
CA GLN A 204 -20.67 -7.33 11.61
C GLN A 204 -20.18 -8.76 11.86
N HIS A 205 -18.87 -8.96 11.98
CA HIS A 205 -18.28 -10.27 12.31
C HIS A 205 -18.65 -10.73 13.73
N SER A 206 -18.73 -9.80 14.68
CA SER A 206 -19.15 -10.10 16.05
C SER A 206 -20.63 -10.48 16.14
N LEU A 207 -21.49 -9.82 15.36
CA LEU A 207 -22.93 -10.15 15.26
C LEU A 207 -23.19 -11.42 14.45
N ALA A 208 -22.30 -11.79 13.52
CA ALA A 208 -22.34 -13.03 12.77
C ALA A 208 -21.86 -14.24 13.60
N LYS A 209 -21.37 -14.04 14.83
CA LYS A 209 -21.02 -15.15 15.72
C LYS A 209 -22.28 -15.92 16.14
N PRO A 210 -22.21 -17.26 16.23
CA PRO A 210 -23.38 -18.09 16.52
C PRO A 210 -24.10 -17.73 17.82
N GLU A 211 -23.39 -17.17 18.80
CA GLU A 211 -23.95 -16.72 20.09
C GLU A 211 -24.82 -15.44 20.02
N PHE A 212 -24.73 -14.64 18.94
CA PHE A 212 -25.48 -13.39 18.78
C PHE A 212 -26.54 -13.45 17.66
N VAL A 213 -26.73 -14.61 17.02
CA VAL A 213 -27.86 -14.85 16.11
C VAL A 213 -29.11 -15.13 16.96
N PRO A 214 -30.20 -14.34 16.83
CA PRO A 214 -31.44 -14.62 17.54
C PRO A 214 -31.91 -16.04 17.28
N VAL A 215 -32.26 -16.77 18.34
CA VAL A 215 -32.63 -18.21 18.32
C VAL A 215 -33.69 -18.53 17.25
N ALA A 216 -34.55 -17.58 16.90
CA ALA A 216 -35.54 -17.69 15.81
C ALA A 216 -34.97 -18.02 14.41
N ARG A 217 -33.68 -17.73 14.13
CA ARG A 217 -33.01 -18.10 12.87
C ARG A 217 -32.24 -19.42 12.91
N ARG A 218 -32.02 -20.02 14.08
CA ARG A 218 -31.33 -21.32 14.22
C ARG A 218 -32.23 -22.51 13.91
N ASP A 219 -33.54 -22.37 14.15
CA ASP A 219 -34.50 -23.49 14.05
C ASP A 219 -35.37 -23.47 12.79
N GLY A 220 -35.06 -22.62 11.80
CA GLY A 220 -35.83 -22.56 10.56
C GLY A 220 -37.32 -22.21 10.77
N ARG A 221 -37.67 -21.52 11.85
CA ARG A 221 -39.03 -21.09 12.17
C ARG A 221 -39.08 -19.58 12.45
N ALA A 222 -39.12 -18.78 11.39
CA ALA A 222 -39.83 -17.50 11.37
C ALA A 222 -39.94 -16.96 9.94
N PHE A 223 -41.15 -17.12 9.40
CA PHE A 223 -41.82 -16.50 8.23
C PHE A 223 -41.10 -16.49 6.88
#